data_AF-A0A1F4RXR2-F1
#
_entry.id   AF-A0A1F4RXR2-F1
#
_cell.length_a   1.000
_cell.length_b   1.000
_cell.length_c   1.000
_cell.angle_alpha   90.00
_cell.angle_beta   90.00
_cell.angle_gamma   90.00
#
_symmetry.space_group_name_H-M   'P 1'
#
loop_
_entity.id
_entity.type
_entity.pdbx_description
1 polymer ?
#
loop_
_entity_poly.entity_id
_entity_poly.type
_entity_poly.pdbx_seq_one_letter_code
_entity_poly.pdbx_strand_id
1 'polypeptide(L)' 'MPKKDISLFEGVSLGIEIAASVFLLSFLGYKADRLFQTSPWLMVVGVVFGAAVGMWNVYKISVRKFK' A
#
# COMPACT_ATOMS: atom_id res chain seq x y z
N MET A 1 7.73 -25.72 15.93
CA MET A 1 7.88 -24.52 15.09
C MET A 1 8.11 -23.33 16.01
N PRO A 2 9.31 -22.73 16.05
CA PRO A 2 9.51 -21.48 16.76
C PRO A 2 8.65 -20.42 16.06
N LYS A 3 7.73 -19.79 16.79
CA LYS A 3 7.01 -18.62 16.27
C LYS A 3 8.07 -17.54 16.03
N LYS A 4 8.27 -17.14 14.78
CA LYS A 4 9.16 -16.04 14.44
C LYS A 4 8.45 -14.77 14.90
N ASP A 5 8.80 -14.30 16.09
CA ASP A 5 8.19 -13.11 16.68
C ASP A 5 8.43 -11.93 15.74
N ILE A 6 7.35 -11.35 15.22
CA ILE A 6 7.41 -10.15 14.39
C ILE A 6 7.97 -9.05 15.29
N SER A 7 9.18 -8.59 14.99
CA SER A 7 9.75 -7.47 15.74
C SER A 7 8.88 -6.23 15.54
N LEU A 8 8.75 -5.39 16.57
CA LEU A 8 7.94 -4.17 16.48
C LEU A 8 8.35 -3.29 15.28
N PHE A 9 9.65 -3.24 14.98
CA PHE A 9 10.19 -2.54 13.81
C PHE A 9 9.68 -3.09 12.48
N GLU A 10 9.60 -4.42 12.31
CA GLU A 10 9.07 -5.03 11.09
C GLU A 10 7.57 -4.74 10.93
N GLY A 11 6.80 -4.82 12.02
CA GLY A 11 5.36 -4.49 12.00
C GLY A 11 5.11 -3.03 11.61
N VAL A 12 5.88 -2.11 12.18
CA VAL A 12 5.81 -0.68 11.85
C VAL A 12 6.23 -0.44 10.39
N SER A 13 7.31 -1.07 9.91
CA SER A 13 7.76 -0.91 8.53
C SER A 13 6.72 -1.38 7.52
N LEU A 14 6.04 -2.51 7.77
CA LEU A 14 4.95 -3.00 6.91
C LEU A 14 3.76 -2.04 6.90
N GLY A 15 3.39 -1.49 8.06
CA GLY A 15 2.35 -0.48 8.16
C GLY A 15 2.68 0.79 7.37
N ILE A 16 3.94 1.25 7.47
CA ILE A 16 4.44 2.41 6.72
C ILE A 16 4.44 2.13 5.21
N GLU A 17 4.81 0.94 4.75
CA GLU A 17 4.75 0.60 3.33
C GLU A 17 3.32 0.67 2.76
N ILE A 18 2.33 0.17 3.50
CA ILE A 18 0.92 0.25 3.09
C ILE A 18 0.47 1.72 3.08
N ALA A 19 0.77 2.48 4.14
CA ALA A 19 0.41 3.89 4.21
C ALA A 19 1.07 4.72 3.09
N ALA A 20 2.34 4.45 2.81
CA ALA A 20 3.11 5.13 1.76
C ALA A 20 2.58 4.79 0.37
N SER A 21 2.28 3.52 0.08
CA SER A 21 1.73 3.10 -1.20
C SER A 21 0.35 3.71 -1.45
N VAL A 22 -0.55 3.69 -0.45
CA VAL A 22 -1.86 4.37 -0.52
C VAL A 22 -1.68 5.87 -0.72
N PHE A 23 -0.82 6.52 0.05
CA PHE A 23 -0.59 7.96 -0.07
C PHE A 23 -0.07 8.36 -1.45
N LEU A 24 0.94 7.64 -1.96
CA LEU A 24 1.53 7.92 -3.27
C LEU A 24 0.51 7.74 -4.40
N LEU A 25 -0.21 6.61 -4.44
CA LEU A 25 -1.19 6.36 -5.49
C LEU A 25 -2.41 7.29 -5.40
N SER A 26 -2.86 7.64 -4.19
CA SER A 26 -3.91 8.64 -3.98
C SER A 26 -3.48 10.03 -4.42
N PHE A 27 -2.25 10.43 -4.10
CA PHE A 27 -1.70 11.73 -4.50
C PHE A 27 -1.50 11.83 -6.01
N LEU A 28 -1.03 10.76 -6.65
CA LEU A 28 -0.94 10.67 -8.11
C LEU A 28 -2.33 10.72 -8.74
N GLY A 29 -3.31 9.99 -8.20
CA GLY A 29 -4.70 10.02 -8.65
C GLY A 29 -5.32 11.42 -8.55
N TYR A 30 -5.09 12.13 -7.45
CA TYR A 30 -5.54 13.51 -7.26
C TYR A 30 -4.91 14.47 -8.27
N LYS A 31 -3.60 14.36 -8.53
CA LYS A 31 -2.94 15.19 -9.56
C LYS A 31 -3.46 14.88 -10.96
N ALA A 32 -3.73 13.61 -11.26
CA ALA A 32 -4.30 13.20 -12.52
C ALA A 32 -5.72 13.75 -12.69
N ASP A 33 -6.59 13.63 -11.69
CA ASP A 33 -7.94 14.23 -11.71
C ASP A 33 -7.89 15.74 -11.98
N ARG A 34 -6.91 16.44 -11.40
CA ARG A 34 -6.74 17.88 -11.60
C ARG A 34 -6.27 18.26 -13.01
N LEU A 35 -5.50 17.39 -13.67
CA LEU A 35 -5.06 17.57 -15.07
C LEU A 35 -6.18 17.26 -16.06
N PHE A 36 -6.99 16.24 -15.79
CA PHE A 36 -8.08 15.82 -16.67
C PHE A 36 -9.41 16.54 -16.41
N GLN A 37 -9.46 17.43 -15.40
CA GLN A 37 -10.68 18.09 -14.92
C GLN A 37 -11.84 17.11 -14.65
N THR A 38 -11.52 15.85 -14.35
CA THR A 38 -12.49 14.81 -14.07
C THR A 38 -12.99 14.94 -12.64
N SER A 39 -14.24 14.57 -12.38
CA SER A 39 -14.70 14.26 -11.01
C SER A 39 -13.72 13.24 -10.39
N PRO A 40 -13.57 13.17 -9.05
CA PRO A 40 -12.43 12.54 -8.36
C PRO A 40 -12.38 11.00 -8.46
N TRP A 41 -12.43 10.47 -9.68
CA TRP A 41 -12.48 9.06 -10.02
C TRP A 41 -11.08 8.46 -10.08
N LEU A 42 -10.09 9.19 -10.61
CA LEU A 42 -8.70 8.70 -10.65
C LEU A 42 -8.11 8.63 -9.25
N MET A 43 -8.50 9.51 -8.34
CA MET A 43 -8.17 9.45 -6.93
C MET A 43 -8.77 8.19 -6.27
N VAL A 44 -10.05 7.88 -6.52
CA VAL A 44 -10.69 6.67 -5.98
C VAL A 44 -10.00 5.40 -6.49
N VAL A 45 -9.72 5.34 -7.80
CA VAL A 45 -8.94 4.23 -8.39
C VAL A 45 -7.54 4.16 -7.78
N GLY A 46 -6.88 5.30 -7.59
CA GLY A 46 -5.57 5.39 -6.93
C GLY A 46 -5.58 4.86 -5.49
N VAL A 47 -6.60 5.18 -4.70
CA VAL A 47 -6.77 4.66 -3.33
C VAL A 47 -6.92 3.14 -3.34
N VAL A 48 -7.80 2.61 -4.21
CA VAL A 48 -8.05 1.16 -4.31
C VAL A 48 -6.81 0.42 -4.77
N PHE A 49 -6.11 0.93 -5.79
CA PHE A 49 -4.84 0.35 -6.24
C PHE A 49 -3.75 0.46 -5.18
N GLY A 50 -3.68 1.58 -4.45
CA GLY A 50 -2.76 1.76 -3.33
C GLY A 50 -2.96 0.72 -2.24
N ALA A 51 -4.21 0.47 -1.86
CA ALA A 51 -4.54 -0.56 -0.88
C ALA A 51 -4.19 -1.96 -1.41
N ALA A 52 -4.49 -2.26 -2.68
CA ALA A 52 -4.17 -3.54 -3.29
C ALA A 52 -2.66 -3.79 -3.38
N VAL A 53 -1.88 -2.79 -3.77
CA VAL A 53 -0.41 -2.86 -3.86
C VAL A 53 0.21 -3.02 -2.46
N GLY A 54 -0.26 -2.24 -1.48
CA GLY A 54 0.19 -2.37 -0.09
C GLY A 54 -0.08 -3.77 0.46
N MET A 55 -1.30 -4.28 0.26
CA MET A 55 -1.69 -5.63 0.67
C MET A 55 -0.85 -6.72 -0.01
N TRP A 56 -0.58 -6.55 -1.32
CA TRP A 56 0.26 -7.48 -2.09
C TRP A 56 1.69 -7.52 -1.57
N ASN A 57 2.26 -6.38 -1.18
CA ASN A 57 3.62 -6.33 -0.64
C ASN A 57 3.71 -7.08 0.70
N VAL A 58 2.73 -6.87 1.59
CA VAL A 58 2.62 -7.61 2.85
C VAL A 58 2.48 -9.11 2.60
N TYR A 59 1.60 -9.52 1.69
CA TYR A 59 1.41 -10.93 1.34
C TYR A 59 2.71 -11.56 0.83
N LYS A 60 3.41 -10.89 -0.08
CA LYS A 60 4.69 -11.36 -0.64
C LYS A 60 5.76 -11.53 0.43
N ILE A 61 5.84 -10.60 1.38
CA ILE A 61 6.79 -10.66 2.50
C ILE A 61 6.44 -11.82 3.43
N SER A 62 5.16 -11.97 3.77
CA SER A 62 4.66 -13.08 4.59
C SER A 62 4.95 -14.44 3.94
N VAL A 63 4.64 -14.62 2.66
CA VAL A 63 4.90 -15.87 1.92
C VAL A 63 6.39 -16.17 1.79
N ARG A 64 7.23 -15.16 1.56
CA ARG A 64 8.70 -15.33 1.56
C ARG A 64 9.25 -15.72 2.93
N LYS A 65 8.66 -15.23 4.03
CA LYS A 65 9.10 -15.57 5.39
C LYS A 65 8.79 -17.02 5.77
N PHE A 66 7.89 -17.69 5.03
CA PHE A 66 7.46 -19.08 5.25
C PHE A 66 8.24 -20.13 4.45
N LYS A 67 9.07 -19.72 3.49
CA LYS A 67 9.96 -20.61 2.74
C LYS A 67 11.36 -20.59 3.35
#